data_AF-A0A3B9FK40-F1
#
_entry.id   AF-A0A3B9FK40-F1
#
_cell.length_a   1.000
_cell.length_b   1.000
_cell.length_c   1.000
_cell.angle_alpha   90.00
_cell.angle_beta   90.00
_cell.angle_gamma   90.00
#
_symmetry.space_group_name_H-M   'P 1'
#
loop_
_entity.id
_entity.type
_entity.pdbx_description
1 polymer ?
#
loop_
_entity_poly.entity_id
_entity_poly.type
_entity_poly.pdbx_seq_one_letter_code
_entity_poly.pdbx_strand_id
1 'polypeptide(L)'
;PKPKVNAEGLTLDADNETPGKLIHTMLDLIALAFQTDSTRFVTYQLASMHGAISIANKFPSLLGFAKDAHGLAHGAGKGGKGAENKGKWDLYQTQCLAYLIKRLSEMEEGEGSVLDNTCLFYGSSNSKTHNNNNYPLVLAGGKDMGFEHGQFLKFGSEVPLSNLFVTIQKSLGVKADSFADSTGAMREVLA
;
A
#
# COMPACT_ATOMS: atom_id res chain seq x y z
N PRO A 1 4.14 -18.38 22.34
CA PRO A 1 4.04 -17.16 23.17
C PRO A 1 4.14 -15.95 22.25
N LYS A 2 3.37 -14.87 22.47
CA LYS A 2 3.51 -13.67 21.64
C LYS A 2 4.93 -13.09 21.78
N PRO A 3 5.57 -12.61 20.70
CA PRO A 3 6.90 -12.02 20.79
C PRO A 3 6.87 -10.78 21.68
N LYS A 4 7.98 -10.54 22.38
CA LYS A 4 8.17 -9.29 23.11
C LYS A 4 8.51 -8.20 22.10
N VAL A 5 7.74 -7.11 22.11
CA VAL A 5 7.93 -5.99 21.19
C VAL A 5 8.43 -4.76 21.94
N ASN A 6 9.33 -4.00 21.30
CA ASN A 6 9.70 -2.67 21.79
C ASN A 6 8.66 -1.66 21.30
N ALA A 7 7.95 -1.02 22.24
CA ALA A 7 6.98 0.03 21.97
C ALA A 7 7.58 1.45 22.05
N GLU A 8 8.88 1.58 22.34
CA GLU A 8 9.57 2.85 22.35
C GLU A 8 9.52 3.53 20.97
N GLY A 9 9.31 4.84 20.95
CA GLY A 9 9.24 5.64 19.73
C GLY A 9 7.86 5.74 19.09
N LEU A 10 6.87 4.95 19.54
CA LEU A 10 5.48 5.13 19.09
C LEU A 10 4.91 6.44 19.60
N THR A 11 4.29 7.22 18.71
CA THR A 11 3.63 8.48 19.06
C THR A 11 2.13 8.24 19.19
N LEU A 12 1.71 7.53 20.25
CA LEU A 12 0.32 7.07 20.43
C LEU A 12 -0.70 8.20 20.66
N ASP A 13 -0.22 9.41 20.93
CA ASP A 13 -1.00 10.65 21.03
C ASP A 13 -1.09 11.41 19.69
N ALA A 14 -0.53 10.86 18.60
CA ALA A 14 -0.63 11.47 17.28
C ALA A 14 -2.07 11.54 16.78
N ASP A 15 -2.39 12.63 16.10
CA ASP A 15 -3.72 12.97 15.65
C ASP A 15 -3.75 13.47 14.21
N ASN A 16 -4.93 13.88 13.75
CA ASN A 16 -5.13 14.38 12.39
C ASN A 16 -4.56 15.80 12.18
N GLU A 17 -4.02 16.47 13.20
CA GLU A 17 -3.26 17.72 13.07
C GLU A 17 -1.76 17.46 12.85
N THR A 18 -1.29 16.26 13.16
CA THR A 18 0.11 15.82 12.99
C THR A 18 0.21 14.60 12.06
N PRO A 19 -0.25 14.69 10.81
CA PRO A 19 -0.45 13.54 9.93
C PRO A 19 0.79 12.70 9.68
N GLY A 20 1.98 13.31 9.68
CA GLY A 20 3.24 12.55 9.58
C GLY A 20 3.41 11.57 10.73
N LYS A 21 3.19 12.04 11.97
CA LYS A 21 3.25 11.20 13.17
C LYS A 21 2.14 10.16 13.20
N LEU A 22 0.92 10.56 12.82
CA LEU A 22 -0.23 9.65 12.79
C LEU A 22 -0.02 8.52 11.77
N ILE A 23 0.41 8.84 10.56
CA ILE A 23 0.68 7.84 9.51
C ILE A 23 1.76 6.87 9.97
N HIS A 24 2.92 7.36 10.45
CA HIS A 24 4.01 6.47 10.87
C HIS A 24 3.60 5.61 12.08
N THR A 25 2.89 6.19 13.05
CA THR A 25 2.37 5.42 14.19
C THR A 25 1.41 4.32 13.74
N MET A 26 0.51 4.60 12.79
CA MET A 26 -0.37 3.56 12.22
C MET A 26 0.42 2.47 11.48
N LEU A 27 1.45 2.83 10.71
CA LEU A 27 2.30 1.86 10.01
C LEU A 27 3.10 1.00 11.00
N ASP A 28 3.60 1.58 12.08
CA ASP A 28 4.25 0.83 13.15
C ASP A 28 3.29 -0.13 13.84
N LEU A 29 2.07 0.32 14.16
CA LEU A 29 1.05 -0.56 14.75
C LEU A 29 0.68 -1.71 13.80
N ILE A 30 0.62 -1.45 12.49
CA ILE A 30 0.40 -2.50 11.49
C ILE A 30 1.56 -3.50 11.50
N ALA A 31 2.81 -3.03 11.49
CA ALA A 31 3.99 -3.90 11.52
C ALA A 31 4.02 -4.75 12.80
N LEU A 32 3.74 -4.14 13.96
CA LEU A 32 3.63 -4.84 15.23
C LEU A 32 2.47 -5.84 15.25
N ALA A 33 1.34 -5.55 14.59
CA ALA A 33 0.22 -6.47 14.51
C ALA A 33 0.57 -7.74 13.75
N PHE A 34 1.36 -7.63 12.67
CA PHE A 34 1.91 -8.79 11.97
C PHE A 34 2.95 -9.52 12.82
N GLN A 35 3.96 -8.80 13.33
CA GLN A 35 5.02 -9.39 14.15
C GLN A 35 4.46 -10.16 15.36
N THR A 36 3.43 -9.61 16.02
CA THR A 36 2.84 -10.22 17.21
C THR A 36 1.76 -11.26 16.92
N ASP A 37 1.59 -11.62 15.65
CA ASP A 37 0.60 -12.60 15.23
C ASP A 37 -0.84 -12.19 15.58
N SER A 38 -1.10 -10.88 15.68
CA SER A 38 -2.37 -10.35 16.17
C SER A 38 -3.43 -10.25 15.07
N THR A 39 -3.03 -10.23 13.79
CA THR A 39 -3.94 -10.30 12.63
C THR A 39 -3.25 -10.98 11.45
N ARG A 40 -4.05 -11.51 10.53
CA ARG A 40 -3.60 -12.04 9.22
C ARG A 40 -3.74 -11.03 8.09
N PHE A 41 -4.55 -10.01 8.28
CA PHE A 41 -4.94 -9.10 7.22
C PHE A 41 -5.18 -7.68 7.74
N VAL A 42 -4.78 -6.70 6.94
CA VAL A 42 -4.98 -5.27 7.19
C VAL A 42 -5.30 -4.58 5.87
N THR A 43 -6.30 -3.71 5.88
CA THR A 43 -6.50 -2.68 4.86
C THR A 43 -6.28 -1.32 5.50
N TYR A 44 -5.36 -0.52 4.94
CA TYR A 44 -5.09 0.81 5.44
C TYR A 44 -5.16 1.85 4.32
N GLN A 45 -6.06 2.81 4.48
CA GLN A 45 -6.24 3.91 3.52
C GLN A 45 -5.47 5.14 4.03
N LEU A 46 -4.30 5.39 3.44
CA LEU A 46 -3.41 6.50 3.83
C LEU A 46 -4.00 7.87 3.48
N ALA A 47 -4.70 7.97 2.36
CA ALA A 47 -5.31 9.20 1.86
C ALA A 47 -6.73 8.97 1.36
N SER A 48 -7.54 10.01 1.39
CA SER A 48 -8.91 9.96 0.86
C SER A 48 -9.16 11.11 -0.10
N MET A 49 -9.78 10.79 -1.23
CA MET A 49 -10.30 11.78 -2.18
C MET A 49 -11.72 12.22 -1.83
N HIS A 50 -12.25 11.81 -0.68
CA HIS A 50 -13.58 12.19 -0.22
C HIS A 50 -13.59 13.60 0.40
N GLY A 51 -13.17 14.59 -0.40
CA GLY A 51 -13.23 16.03 -0.17
C GLY A 51 -13.21 16.50 1.29
N ALA A 52 -14.16 17.36 1.65
CA ALA A 52 -14.23 17.99 2.97
C ALA A 52 -14.65 17.06 4.12
N ILE A 53 -15.07 15.81 3.83
CA ILE A 53 -15.58 14.89 4.86
C ILE A 53 -14.44 14.03 5.43
N SER A 54 -13.39 13.78 4.64
CA SER A 54 -12.25 13.04 5.16
C SER A 54 -11.28 13.91 5.93
N ILE A 55 -10.96 13.50 7.16
CA ILE A 55 -9.87 14.07 7.95
C ILE A 55 -8.52 14.01 7.20
N ALA A 56 -8.33 13.02 6.32
CA ALA A 56 -7.08 12.84 5.58
C ALA A 56 -6.93 13.78 4.39
N ASN A 57 -8.00 14.46 3.96
CA ASN A 57 -7.92 15.37 2.81
C ASN A 57 -6.93 16.52 3.07
N LYS A 58 -6.89 17.06 4.29
CA LYS A 58 -5.97 18.15 4.67
C LYS A 58 -4.52 17.71 4.88
N PHE A 59 -4.23 16.41 4.93
CA PHE A 59 -2.90 15.90 5.29
C PHE A 59 -1.77 16.44 4.41
N PRO A 60 -1.90 16.49 3.07
CA PRO A 60 -0.84 17.04 2.25
C PRO A 60 -0.55 18.51 2.60
N SER A 61 -1.57 19.34 2.81
CA SER A 61 -1.37 20.74 3.21
C SER A 61 -0.63 20.86 4.54
N LEU A 62 -1.01 20.06 5.55
CA LEU A 62 -0.35 20.04 6.87
C LEU A 62 1.11 19.54 6.80
N LEU A 63 1.44 18.74 5.80
CA LEU A 63 2.80 18.28 5.51
C LEU A 63 3.59 19.24 4.61
N GLY A 64 3.03 20.40 4.27
CA GLY A 64 3.70 21.43 3.47
C GLY A 64 3.58 21.25 1.95
N PHE A 65 2.71 20.36 1.47
CA PHE A 65 2.39 20.27 0.05
C PHE A 65 1.48 21.42 -0.40
N ALA A 66 1.49 21.71 -1.70
CA ALA A 66 0.88 22.92 -2.25
C ALA A 66 -0.64 23.04 -2.06
N LYS A 67 -1.36 21.92 -1.91
CA LYS A 67 -2.83 21.83 -1.78
C LYS A 67 -3.21 20.59 -0.98
N ASP A 68 -4.48 20.52 -0.59
CA ASP A 68 -5.09 19.31 -0.05
C ASP A 68 -5.14 18.17 -1.10
N ALA A 69 -5.46 16.96 -0.65
CA ALA A 69 -5.39 15.76 -1.47
C ALA A 69 -6.30 15.85 -2.71
N HIS A 70 -7.53 16.35 -2.53
CA HIS A 70 -8.50 16.60 -3.59
C HIS A 70 -8.00 17.65 -4.61
N GLY A 71 -7.47 18.76 -4.11
CA GLY A 71 -6.95 19.87 -4.90
C GLY A 71 -5.71 19.52 -5.70
N LEU A 72 -4.83 18.66 -5.16
CA LEU A 72 -3.70 18.09 -5.89
C LEU A 72 -4.18 17.22 -7.06
N ALA A 73 -5.18 16.38 -6.83
CA ALA A 73 -5.74 15.52 -7.89
C ALA A 73 -6.35 16.34 -9.05
N HIS A 74 -7.19 17.34 -8.76
CA HIS A 74 -7.74 18.21 -9.81
C HIS A 74 -6.70 19.13 -10.47
N GLY A 75 -5.60 19.42 -9.77
CA GLY A 75 -4.50 20.25 -10.28
C GLY A 75 -3.58 19.52 -11.25
N ALA A 76 -3.46 18.19 -11.13
CA ALA A 76 -2.44 17.39 -11.83
C ALA A 76 -2.45 17.59 -13.36
N GLY A 77 -3.63 17.69 -13.98
CA GLY A 77 -3.79 17.82 -15.43
C GLY A 77 -3.89 19.24 -15.98
N LYS A 78 -3.74 20.29 -15.15
CA LYS A 78 -4.00 21.70 -15.54
C LYS A 78 -2.77 22.46 -16.05
N GLY A 79 -1.65 21.78 -16.31
CA GLY A 79 -0.39 22.41 -16.72
C GLY A 79 0.36 23.09 -15.56
N GLY A 80 1.43 23.82 -15.90
CA GLY A 80 2.33 24.44 -14.91
C GLY A 80 2.94 23.40 -13.96
N LYS A 81 2.96 23.71 -12.65
CA LYS A 81 3.48 22.80 -11.60
C LYS A 81 2.48 21.73 -11.14
N GLY A 82 1.33 21.58 -11.79
CA GLY A 82 0.25 20.69 -11.34
C GLY A 82 0.69 19.23 -11.19
N ALA A 83 1.30 18.67 -12.25
CA ALA A 83 1.80 17.30 -12.25
C ALA A 83 2.94 17.10 -11.25
N GLU A 84 3.88 18.06 -11.16
CA GLU A 84 4.99 18.03 -10.20
C GLU A 84 4.48 18.00 -8.75
N ASN A 85 3.51 18.86 -8.41
CA ASN A 85 2.94 18.93 -7.07
C ASN A 85 2.23 17.62 -6.68
N LYS A 86 1.47 17.02 -7.60
CA LYS A 86 0.84 15.71 -7.37
C LYS A 86 1.89 14.60 -7.22
N GLY A 87 2.91 14.61 -8.08
CA GLY A 87 4.01 13.64 -8.02
C GLY A 87 4.79 13.67 -6.70
N LYS A 88 5.01 14.86 -6.12
CA LYS A 88 5.62 14.98 -4.79
C LYS A 88 4.78 14.32 -3.68
N TRP A 89 3.46 14.46 -3.76
CA TRP A 89 2.55 13.77 -2.83
C TRP A 89 2.55 12.26 -3.04
N ASP A 90 2.55 11.79 -4.29
CA ASP A 90 2.66 10.35 -4.59
C ASP A 90 3.98 9.74 -4.12
N LEU A 91 5.08 10.49 -4.24
CA LEU A 91 6.38 10.11 -3.71
C LEU A 91 6.32 9.94 -2.19
N TYR A 92 5.72 10.90 -1.45
CA TYR A 92 5.59 10.79 0.00
C TYR A 92 4.77 9.56 0.44
N GLN A 93 3.64 9.29 -0.22
CA GLN A 93 2.84 8.10 0.10
C GLN A 93 3.61 6.81 -0.19
N THR A 94 4.39 6.79 -1.27
CA THR A 94 5.23 5.63 -1.62
C THR A 94 6.43 5.49 -0.66
N GLN A 95 6.95 6.59 -0.11
CA GLN A 95 7.95 6.55 0.97
C GLN A 95 7.36 5.97 2.26
N CYS A 96 6.08 6.23 2.55
CA CYS A 96 5.38 5.58 3.67
C CYS A 96 5.24 4.06 3.45
N LEU A 97 4.94 3.62 2.22
CA LEU A 97 5.00 2.18 1.88
C LEU A 97 6.40 1.61 2.08
N ALA A 98 7.44 2.30 1.59
CA ALA A 98 8.83 1.87 1.74
C ALA A 98 9.24 1.76 3.22
N TYR A 99 8.75 2.67 4.07
CA TYR A 99 8.92 2.60 5.51
C TYR A 99 8.32 1.30 6.08
N LEU A 100 7.07 0.98 5.75
CA LEU A 100 6.43 -0.26 6.21
C LEU A 100 7.18 -1.51 5.71
N ILE A 101 7.58 -1.54 4.44
CA ILE A 101 8.38 -2.63 3.87
C ILE A 101 9.67 -2.82 4.68
N LYS A 102 10.40 -1.72 4.95
CA LYS A 102 11.63 -1.76 5.74
C LYS A 102 11.37 -2.32 7.14
N ARG A 103 10.33 -1.83 7.83
CA ARG A 103 9.96 -2.29 9.17
C ARG A 103 9.70 -3.80 9.19
N LEU A 104 8.92 -4.32 8.24
CA LEU A 104 8.63 -5.75 8.15
C LEU A 104 9.88 -6.59 7.79
N SER A 105 10.79 -6.06 6.97
CA SER A 105 12.05 -6.75 6.62
C SER A 105 13.04 -6.85 7.78
N GLU A 106 12.96 -5.93 8.75
CA GLU A 106 13.83 -5.89 9.93
C GLU A 106 13.27 -6.73 11.11
N MET A 107 12.05 -7.28 10.97
CA MET A 107 11.40 -8.11 11.97
C MET A 107 11.60 -9.58 11.64
N GLU A 108 12.24 -10.34 12.52
CA GLU A 108 12.46 -11.78 12.33
C GLU A 108 11.15 -12.58 12.44
N GLU A 109 10.97 -13.54 11.53
CA GLU A 109 9.89 -14.54 11.55
C GLU A 109 10.37 -15.86 10.92
N GLY A 110 10.44 -16.93 11.72
CA GLY A 110 10.96 -18.22 11.26
C GLY A 110 12.43 -18.13 10.82
N GLU A 111 12.70 -18.59 9.59
CA GLU A 111 14.04 -18.55 8.96
C GLU A 111 14.30 -17.26 8.16
N GLY A 112 13.37 -16.30 8.21
CA GLY A 112 13.42 -15.07 7.43
C GLY A 112 12.84 -13.86 8.19
N SER A 113 12.23 -12.95 7.44
CA SER A 113 11.57 -11.77 8.00
C SER A 113 10.05 -11.87 7.90
N VAL A 114 9.34 -11.03 8.67
CA VAL A 114 7.88 -10.88 8.54
C VAL A 114 7.51 -10.50 7.09
N LEU A 115 8.37 -9.73 6.41
CA LEU A 115 8.16 -9.39 5.00
C LEU A 115 8.25 -10.60 4.06
N ASP A 116 9.12 -11.58 4.33
CA ASP A 116 9.24 -12.78 3.50
C ASP A 116 7.95 -13.62 3.52
N ASN A 117 7.20 -13.56 4.62
CA ASN A 117 5.93 -14.26 4.81
C ASN A 117 4.67 -13.37 4.63
N THR A 118 4.85 -12.09 4.27
CA THR A 118 3.75 -11.12 4.11
C THR A 118 3.78 -10.48 2.72
N CYS A 119 2.66 -10.57 2.01
CA CYS A 119 2.48 -9.85 0.75
C CYS A 119 1.73 -8.52 0.95
N LEU A 120 2.26 -7.45 0.37
CA LEU A 120 1.68 -6.11 0.36
C LEU A 120 1.18 -5.77 -1.04
N PHE A 121 -0.09 -5.37 -1.13
CA PHE A 121 -0.69 -4.83 -2.35
C PHE A 121 -1.03 -3.35 -2.15
N TYR A 122 -0.39 -2.48 -2.92
CA TYR A 122 -0.51 -1.03 -2.79
C TYR A 122 -0.80 -0.35 -4.12
N GLY A 123 -1.63 0.69 -4.11
CA GLY A 123 -1.85 1.54 -5.28
C GLY A 123 -3.10 2.39 -5.15
N SER A 124 -3.59 2.87 -6.29
CA SER A 124 -4.85 3.62 -6.42
C SER A 124 -5.92 2.77 -7.08
N SER A 125 -7.17 3.25 -7.10
CA SER A 125 -8.26 2.61 -7.87
C SER A 125 -8.43 3.19 -9.29
N ASN A 126 -7.61 4.18 -9.65
CA ASN A 126 -7.69 4.85 -10.95
C ASN A 126 -6.38 5.58 -11.31
N SER A 127 -6.13 5.73 -12.61
CA SER A 127 -4.95 6.43 -13.18
C SER A 127 -5.21 7.90 -13.50
N LYS A 128 -6.41 8.18 -14.02
CA LYS A 128 -7.00 9.50 -14.28
C LYS A 128 -8.48 9.42 -13.85
N THR A 129 -9.16 10.55 -13.67
CA THR A 129 -10.58 10.65 -13.25
C THR A 129 -11.44 9.48 -13.73
N HIS A 130 -11.76 8.57 -12.80
CA HIS A 130 -12.59 7.36 -12.97
C HIS A 130 -12.15 6.38 -14.06
N ASN A 131 -10.88 6.40 -14.46
CA ASN A 131 -10.30 5.39 -15.35
C ASN A 131 -9.61 4.29 -14.53
N ASN A 132 -10.25 3.13 -14.47
CA ASN A 132 -9.77 1.91 -13.81
C ASN A 132 -8.97 0.99 -14.73
N ASN A 133 -8.44 1.49 -15.85
CA ASN A 133 -7.54 0.74 -16.73
C ASN A 133 -6.08 1.05 -16.42
N ASN A 134 -5.25 0.00 -16.31
CA ASN A 134 -3.78 0.07 -16.19
C ASN A 134 -3.27 1.16 -15.24
N TYR A 135 -3.86 1.23 -14.04
CA TYR A 135 -3.41 2.11 -12.99
C TYR A 135 -2.20 1.52 -12.24
N PRO A 136 -1.31 2.36 -11.70
CA PRO A 136 -0.08 1.89 -11.08
C PRO A 136 -0.39 1.13 -9.79
N LEU A 137 0.19 -0.06 -9.70
CA LEU A 137 0.08 -0.98 -8.58
C LEU A 137 1.48 -1.47 -8.21
N VAL A 138 1.66 -1.76 -6.92
CA VAL A 138 2.87 -2.35 -6.36
C VAL A 138 2.48 -3.60 -5.60
N LEU A 139 3.14 -4.70 -5.93
CA LEU A 139 3.17 -5.93 -5.14
C LEU A 139 4.55 -6.01 -4.49
N ALA A 140 4.63 -6.28 -3.20
CA ALA A 140 5.90 -6.38 -2.47
C ALA A 140 5.84 -7.45 -1.38
N GLY A 141 7.01 -8.00 -1.00
CA GLY A 141 7.12 -9.03 0.04
C GLY A 141 6.61 -10.41 -0.40
N GLY A 142 6.45 -11.33 0.55
CA GLY A 142 5.91 -12.66 0.28
C GLY A 142 6.86 -13.55 -0.54
N LYS A 143 8.18 -13.42 -0.34
CA LYS A 143 9.18 -14.30 -0.97
C LYS A 143 8.88 -15.77 -0.69
N ASP A 144 8.55 -16.09 0.57
CA ASP A 144 8.22 -17.46 1.00
C ASP A 144 6.78 -17.85 0.63
N MET A 145 6.01 -16.90 0.07
CA MET A 145 4.72 -17.12 -0.59
C MET A 145 4.85 -17.35 -2.11
N GLY A 146 6.08 -17.36 -2.63
CA GLY A 146 6.40 -17.65 -4.03
C GLY A 146 6.40 -16.46 -4.98
N PHE A 147 6.39 -15.21 -4.49
CA PHE A 147 6.42 -14.03 -5.37
C PHE A 147 7.83 -13.70 -5.87
N GLU A 148 7.94 -13.40 -7.17
CA GLU A 148 9.13 -12.85 -7.81
C GLU A 148 9.02 -11.32 -7.93
N HIS A 149 10.09 -10.60 -7.57
CA HIS A 149 10.13 -9.14 -7.54
C HIS A 149 11.23 -8.56 -8.43
N GLY A 150 11.30 -7.23 -8.52
CA GLY A 150 12.33 -6.52 -9.31
C GLY A 150 11.95 -6.31 -10.78
N GLN A 151 10.65 -6.37 -11.08
CA GLN A 151 10.11 -6.33 -12.43
C GLN A 151 9.16 -5.13 -12.61
N PHE A 152 9.04 -4.64 -13.85
CA PHE A 152 7.98 -3.72 -14.25
C PHE A 152 7.11 -4.42 -15.30
N LEU A 153 5.95 -4.92 -14.86
CA LEU A 153 5.03 -5.67 -15.69
C LEU A 153 3.95 -4.73 -16.26
N LYS A 154 3.74 -4.82 -17.57
CA LYS A 154 2.66 -4.10 -18.26
C LYS A 154 1.78 -5.13 -18.97
N PHE A 155 0.49 -5.08 -18.65
CA PHE A 155 -0.50 -5.97 -19.23
C PHE A 155 -1.39 -5.25 -20.23
N GLY A 156 -1.90 -5.99 -21.21
CA GLY A 156 -2.93 -5.51 -22.11
C GLY A 156 -4.30 -5.46 -21.43
N SER A 157 -5.28 -4.86 -22.10
CA SER A 157 -6.66 -4.71 -21.59
C SER A 157 -7.40 -6.03 -21.40
N GLU A 158 -6.90 -7.09 -22.03
CA GLU A 158 -7.43 -8.45 -21.97
C GLU A 158 -7.05 -9.21 -20.71
N VAL A 159 -6.13 -8.69 -19.89
CA VAL A 159 -5.66 -9.33 -18.65
C VAL A 159 -6.39 -8.70 -17.45
N PRO A 160 -7.35 -9.41 -16.83
CA PRO A 160 -8.08 -8.88 -15.68
C PRO A 160 -7.16 -8.75 -14.46
N LEU A 161 -7.28 -7.63 -13.73
CA LEU A 161 -6.58 -7.46 -12.44
C LEU A 161 -6.98 -8.55 -11.43
N SER A 162 -8.20 -9.07 -11.53
CA SER A 162 -8.68 -10.18 -10.70
C SER A 162 -7.81 -11.44 -10.81
N ASN A 163 -7.04 -11.63 -11.89
CA ASN A 163 -6.02 -12.69 -11.97
C ASN A 163 -4.94 -12.55 -10.88
N LEU A 164 -4.51 -11.32 -10.58
CA LEU A 164 -3.57 -11.05 -9.49
C LEU A 164 -4.21 -11.39 -8.13
N PHE A 165 -5.48 -11.07 -7.93
CA PHE A 165 -6.18 -11.41 -6.68
C PHE A 165 -6.35 -12.93 -6.50
N VAL A 166 -6.60 -13.68 -7.57
CA VAL A 166 -6.60 -15.16 -7.52
C VAL A 166 -5.20 -15.67 -7.18
N THR A 167 -4.14 -15.10 -7.77
CA THR A 167 -2.75 -15.45 -7.43
C THR A 167 -2.47 -15.22 -5.94
N ILE A 168 -2.79 -14.04 -5.42
CA ILE A 168 -2.58 -13.70 -3.99
C ILE A 168 -3.34 -14.67 -3.07
N GLN A 169 -4.62 -14.97 -3.38
CA GLN A 169 -5.40 -15.93 -2.61
C GLN A 169 -4.76 -17.32 -2.58
N LYS A 170 -4.27 -17.80 -3.73
CA LYS A 170 -3.57 -19.10 -3.82
C LYS A 170 -2.26 -19.11 -3.04
N SER A 171 -1.48 -18.04 -3.11
CA SER A 171 -0.25 -17.86 -2.31
C SER A 171 -0.52 -17.83 -0.81
N LEU A 172 -1.72 -17.45 -0.38
CA LEU A 172 -2.18 -17.54 1.01
C LEU A 172 -2.73 -18.93 1.39
N GLY A 173 -2.67 -19.92 0.49
CA GLY A 173 -3.22 -21.26 0.71
C GLY A 173 -4.75 -21.34 0.57
N VAL A 174 -5.40 -20.28 0.09
CA VAL A 174 -6.86 -20.29 -0.13
C VAL A 174 -7.17 -21.04 -1.43
N LYS A 175 -8.12 -21.99 -1.35
CA LYS A 175 -8.69 -22.63 -2.54
C LYS A 175 -9.59 -21.64 -3.29
N ALA A 176 -9.00 -20.87 -4.20
CA ALA A 176 -9.69 -19.93 -5.06
C ALA A 176 -9.59 -20.37 -6.52
N ASP A 177 -10.68 -20.93 -7.07
CA ASP A 177 -10.73 -21.35 -8.47
C ASP A 177 -10.93 -20.15 -9.42
N SER A 178 -11.68 -19.13 -8.97
CA SER A 178 -11.89 -17.86 -9.69
C SER A 178 -12.29 -16.73 -8.72
N PHE A 179 -12.17 -15.47 -9.18
CA PHE A 179 -12.68 -14.28 -8.51
C PHE A 179 -13.09 -13.25 -9.56
N ALA A 180 -14.32 -12.72 -9.47
CA ALA A 180 -14.85 -11.75 -10.44
C ALA A 180 -14.67 -12.21 -11.90
N ASP A 181 -13.99 -11.42 -12.72
CA ASP A 181 -13.71 -11.66 -14.13
C ASP A 181 -12.38 -12.40 -14.39
N SER A 182 -11.79 -13.03 -13.36
CA SER A 182 -10.50 -13.71 -13.49
C SER A 182 -10.56 -14.84 -14.51
N THR A 183 -9.54 -14.94 -15.35
CA THR A 183 -9.33 -16.03 -16.30
C THR A 183 -8.29 -17.05 -15.82
N GLY A 184 -7.57 -16.76 -14.74
CA GLY A 184 -6.59 -17.66 -14.14
C GLY A 184 -5.70 -16.98 -13.11
N ALA A 185 -4.65 -17.70 -12.68
CA ALA A 185 -3.59 -17.09 -11.88
C ALA A 185 -2.63 -16.33 -12.81
N MET A 186 -2.23 -15.13 -12.41
CA MET A 186 -1.11 -14.37 -12.99
C MET A 186 0.20 -15.03 -12.55
N ARG A 187 0.88 -15.71 -13.48
CA ARG A 187 2.12 -16.47 -13.22
C ARG A 187 3.36 -15.59 -13.31
N GLU A 188 3.26 -14.48 -14.00
CA GLU A 188 4.32 -13.51 -14.24
C GLU A 188 4.84 -12.85 -12.96
N VAL A 189 4.10 -12.98 -11.84
CA VAL A 189 4.51 -12.47 -10.52
C VAL A 189 5.06 -13.56 -9.60
N LEU A 190 5.19 -14.80 -10.08
CA LEU A 190 5.63 -15.95 -9.29
C LEU A 190 7.02 -16.43 -9.74
N ALA A 191 7.79 -16.96 -8.80
CA ALA A 191 9.10 -17.58 -9.02
C ALA A 191 9.02 -19.00 -9.58
#